data_AF-A0A1A2Y667-F1
#
_entry.id   AF-A0A1A2Y667-F1
#
_cell.length_a   1.000
_cell.length_b   1.000
_cell.length_c   1.000
_cell.angle_alpha   90.00
_cell.angle_beta   90.00
_cell.angle_gamma   90.00
#
_symmetry.space_group_name_H-M   'P 1'
#
loop_
_entity.id
_entity.type
_entity.pdbx_description
1 polymer ?
#
loop_
_entity_poly.entity_id
_entity_poly.type
_entity_poly.pdbx_seq_one_letter_code
_entity_poly.pdbx_strand_id
1 'polypeptide(L)'
;MIVELNGSQRGGWLYADGTPYAQRSLPPNLAIREFSRFELASGSELPLGWHIESFVAAPWFGQPGGGTAYRLLDQNNHTGPLLRLIDAGLARPTRAEIASLPLPPDHIAVPRVDLRAYPEPYRPVAQAWFQWRIIATEGRHPFFDAERFPWLPADFGPLLTASERLWGEEHPSVTDGMLTFSLGGIEFGLFLNSDDRWVVQQRDRNTWRQNWGFLLLDDAQKFLLFLIAEEARALRGLPNIGTSWYRDKPARGIEFVRYQQDSRAGAVFVRTAGSMSEYLAWMDEWDATRFAPAFGYSYDELHTVLSQDIPPAWFVELE
;
A
#
# COMPACT_ATOMS: atom_id res chain seq x y z
N MET A 1 -0.33 -23.15 4.62
CA MET A 1 -1.54 -22.73 5.37
C MET A 1 -2.23 -21.63 4.59
N ILE A 2 -3.56 -21.60 4.48
CA ILE A 2 -4.28 -20.48 3.83
C ILE A 2 -4.68 -19.44 4.87
N VAL A 3 -4.43 -18.17 4.55
CA VAL A 3 -4.80 -17.01 5.35
C VAL A 3 -5.52 -15.97 4.50
N GLU A 4 -6.33 -15.15 5.15
CA GLU A 4 -7.11 -14.08 4.54
C GLU A 4 -6.71 -12.72 5.07
N LEU A 5 -6.81 -11.71 4.23
CA LEU A 5 -6.49 -10.30 4.49
C LEU A 5 -7.64 -9.42 4.01
N ASN A 6 -8.04 -8.45 4.85
CA ASN A 6 -8.90 -7.34 4.45
C ASN A 6 -8.05 -6.06 4.44
N GLY A 7 -7.77 -5.51 3.26
CA GLY A 7 -6.92 -4.33 3.08
C GLY A 7 -5.55 -4.63 2.46
N SER A 8 -4.61 -3.68 2.60
CA SER A 8 -3.32 -3.70 1.89
C SER A 8 -2.40 -4.84 2.33
N GLN A 9 -1.64 -5.39 1.38
CA GLN A 9 -0.54 -6.33 1.63
C GLN A 9 0.58 -5.72 2.49
N ARG A 10 0.60 -4.40 2.66
CA ARG A 10 1.46 -3.70 3.64
C ARG A 10 1.00 -3.86 5.10
N GLY A 11 -0.18 -4.42 5.34
CA GLY A 11 -0.63 -4.85 6.66
C GLY A 11 -0.04 -6.20 7.08
N GLY A 12 -0.10 -6.50 8.38
CA GLY A 12 0.39 -7.76 8.96
C GLY A 12 -0.62 -8.51 9.83
N TRP A 13 -1.91 -8.15 9.74
CA TRP A 13 -3.01 -8.79 10.46
C TRP A 13 -3.77 -9.68 9.48
N LEU A 14 -3.80 -10.97 9.78
CA LEU A 14 -4.33 -12.00 8.90
C LEU A 14 -5.36 -12.83 9.67
N TYR A 15 -6.23 -13.52 8.96
CA TYR A 15 -7.25 -14.38 9.54
C TYR A 15 -7.15 -15.79 8.95
N ALA A 16 -7.57 -16.79 9.71
CA ALA A 16 -7.69 -18.14 9.16
C ALA A 16 -8.70 -18.17 8.02
N ASP A 17 -8.46 -19.03 7.03
CA ASP A 17 -9.36 -19.20 5.88
C ASP A 17 -10.82 -19.42 6.32
N GLY A 18 -11.75 -18.70 5.69
CA GLY A 18 -13.17 -18.78 5.99
C GLY A 18 -13.63 -18.12 7.29
N THR A 19 -12.77 -17.40 8.02
CA THR A 19 -13.20 -16.70 9.26
C THR A 19 -14.29 -15.68 8.96
N PRO A 20 -15.52 -15.77 9.52
CA PRO A 20 -16.57 -14.79 9.28
C PRO A 20 -16.16 -13.37 9.68
N TYR A 21 -16.57 -12.33 8.95
CA TYR A 21 -16.15 -10.94 9.23
C TYR A 21 -16.49 -10.47 10.66
N ALA A 22 -17.66 -10.83 11.18
CA ALA A 22 -18.06 -10.52 12.56
C ALA A 22 -17.10 -11.15 13.61
N GLN A 23 -16.42 -12.24 13.23
CA GLN A 23 -15.42 -12.90 14.08
C GLN A 23 -14.01 -12.30 13.94
N ARG A 24 -13.80 -11.37 12.99
CA ARG A 24 -12.51 -10.69 12.77
C ARG A 24 -12.33 -9.43 13.61
N SER A 25 -13.42 -8.89 14.16
CA SER A 25 -13.45 -7.64 14.92
C SER A 25 -12.85 -6.46 14.15
N LEU A 26 -13.24 -6.35 12.88
CA LEU A 26 -12.83 -5.27 11.97
C LEU A 26 -13.88 -4.16 11.93
N PRO A 27 -13.45 -2.90 11.71
CA PRO A 27 -14.38 -1.78 11.59
C PRO A 27 -15.10 -1.81 10.23
N PRO A 28 -16.35 -1.33 10.16
CA PRO A 28 -17.19 -1.34 8.97
C PRO A 28 -16.49 -0.98 7.65
N ASN A 29 -15.64 0.04 7.64
CA ASN A 29 -14.97 0.49 6.43
C ASN A 29 -14.00 -0.53 5.81
N LEU A 30 -13.56 -1.57 6.54
CA LEU A 30 -12.80 -2.67 5.94
C LEU A 30 -13.65 -3.67 5.15
N ALA A 31 -14.98 -3.62 5.28
CA ALA A 31 -15.88 -4.53 4.55
C ALA A 31 -16.05 -4.16 3.08
N ILE A 32 -15.75 -2.90 2.71
CA ILE A 32 -15.80 -2.40 1.33
C ILE A 32 -14.42 -2.42 0.65
N ARG A 33 -13.39 -2.89 1.36
CA ARG A 33 -12.02 -3.00 0.83
C ARG A 33 -11.80 -4.38 0.22
N GLU A 34 -10.78 -4.48 -0.62
CA GLU A 34 -10.47 -5.77 -1.23
C GLU A 34 -10.16 -6.81 -0.16
N PHE A 35 -10.70 -7.99 -0.42
CA PHE A 35 -10.43 -9.21 0.29
C PHE A 35 -9.42 -10.03 -0.52
N SER A 36 -8.35 -10.47 0.12
CA SER A 36 -7.32 -11.29 -0.51
C SER A 36 -7.02 -12.55 0.29
N ARG A 37 -6.67 -13.64 -0.40
CA ARG A 37 -6.31 -14.93 0.17
C ARG A 37 -4.90 -15.32 -0.24
N PHE A 38 -4.12 -15.80 0.71
CA PHE A 38 -2.73 -16.18 0.50
C PHE A 38 -2.45 -17.57 1.03
N GLU A 39 -1.63 -18.32 0.32
CA GLU A 39 -1.01 -19.53 0.82
C GLU A 39 0.37 -19.18 1.40
N LEU A 40 0.56 -19.50 2.68
CA LEU A 40 1.86 -19.42 3.35
C LEU A 40 2.63 -20.73 3.16
N ALA A 41 3.91 -20.59 2.80
CA ALA A 41 4.83 -21.70 2.62
C ALA A 41 4.99 -22.51 3.93
N SER A 42 4.84 -23.82 3.82
CA SER A 42 5.00 -24.73 4.96
C SER A 42 6.46 -25.16 5.11
N GLY A 43 6.99 -25.15 6.34
CA GLY A 43 8.32 -25.67 6.66
C GLY A 43 9.49 -24.81 6.19
N SER A 44 9.25 -23.62 5.62
CA SER A 44 10.29 -22.63 5.31
C SER A 44 10.57 -21.75 6.53
N GLU A 45 11.82 -21.35 6.71
CA GLU A 45 12.18 -20.36 7.72
C GLU A 45 11.63 -18.99 7.33
N LEU A 46 11.04 -18.30 8.31
CA LEU A 46 10.66 -16.89 8.17
C LEU A 46 11.92 -16.03 8.05
N PRO A 47 11.81 -14.76 7.60
CA PRO A 47 12.93 -13.83 7.66
C PRO A 47 13.55 -13.80 9.05
N LEU A 48 14.87 -13.55 9.15
CA LEU A 48 15.59 -13.65 10.41
C LEU A 48 14.94 -12.80 11.52
N GLY A 49 14.60 -13.46 12.63
CA GLY A 49 13.96 -12.82 13.79
C GLY A 49 12.45 -12.61 13.66
N TRP A 50 11.85 -12.93 12.51
CA TRP A 50 10.40 -12.86 12.33
C TRP A 50 9.70 -14.09 12.89
N HIS A 51 8.49 -13.88 13.42
CA HIS A 51 7.60 -14.96 13.83
C HIS A 51 6.14 -14.61 13.55
N ILE A 52 5.28 -15.63 13.59
CA ILE A 52 3.84 -15.49 13.44
C ILE A 52 3.20 -15.84 14.77
N GLU A 53 2.46 -14.90 15.35
CA GLU A 53 1.62 -15.16 16.51
C GLU A 53 0.21 -15.52 16.06
N SER A 54 -0.36 -16.59 16.63
CA SER A 54 -1.78 -16.93 16.50
C SER A 54 -2.54 -16.52 17.75
N PHE A 55 -3.72 -15.93 17.59
CA PHE A 55 -4.58 -15.54 18.70
C PHE A 55 -6.05 -15.61 18.30
N VAL A 56 -6.93 -15.47 19.30
CA VAL A 56 -8.38 -15.33 19.09
C VAL A 56 -8.73 -13.85 19.09
N ALA A 57 -9.36 -13.36 18.02
CA ALA A 57 -9.77 -11.96 17.93
C ALA A 57 -10.73 -11.60 19.07
N ALA A 58 -10.37 -10.61 19.89
CA ALA A 58 -11.25 -10.14 20.96
C ALA A 58 -12.46 -9.38 20.38
N PRO A 59 -13.62 -9.32 21.08
CA PRO A 59 -14.75 -8.50 20.66
C PRO A 59 -14.34 -7.02 20.52
N TRP A 60 -14.63 -6.39 19.38
CA TRP A 60 -14.33 -4.98 19.13
C TRP A 60 -15.19 -4.41 18.00
N PHE A 61 -15.28 -3.08 17.88
CA PHE A 61 -16.11 -2.38 16.87
C PHE A 61 -17.58 -2.86 16.81
N GLY A 62 -18.14 -3.24 17.97
CA GLY A 62 -19.51 -3.79 18.05
C GLY A 62 -19.66 -5.21 17.50
N GLN A 63 -18.56 -5.87 17.14
CA GLN A 63 -18.52 -7.23 16.64
C GLN A 63 -18.12 -8.22 17.75
N PRO A 64 -18.64 -9.47 17.71
CA PRO A 64 -18.38 -10.48 18.74
C PRO A 64 -16.93 -11.00 18.77
N GLY A 65 -16.18 -10.91 17.66
CA GLY A 65 -14.87 -11.54 17.57
C GLY A 65 -14.94 -13.07 17.65
N GLY A 66 -13.89 -13.70 18.15
CA GLY A 66 -13.79 -15.15 18.35
C GLY A 66 -13.11 -15.92 17.21
N GLY A 67 -12.76 -15.25 16.11
CA GLY A 67 -12.09 -15.87 14.98
C GLY A 67 -10.60 -16.09 15.23
N THR A 68 -10.02 -17.09 14.58
CA THR A 68 -8.56 -17.29 14.58
C THR A 68 -7.89 -16.23 13.71
N ALA A 69 -6.98 -15.49 14.32
CA ALA A 69 -6.20 -14.46 13.67
C ALA A 69 -4.70 -14.70 13.84
N TYR A 70 -3.93 -14.14 12.93
CA TYR A 70 -2.49 -14.19 12.93
C TYR A 70 -1.91 -12.79 12.83
N ARG A 71 -0.77 -12.58 13.50
CA ARG A 71 0.00 -11.35 13.39
C ARG A 71 1.42 -11.69 12.96
N LEU A 72 1.86 -11.05 11.88
CA LEU A 72 3.25 -11.11 11.44
C LEU A 72 4.06 -10.14 12.30
N LEU A 73 5.08 -10.65 12.97
CA LEU A 73 5.96 -9.86 13.82
C LEU A 73 7.37 -9.87 13.28
N ASP A 74 7.97 -8.68 13.21
CA ASP A 74 9.36 -8.50 12.86
C ASP A 74 10.28 -8.79 14.05
N GLN A 75 11.60 -8.71 13.83
CA GLN A 75 12.63 -8.96 14.85
C GLN A 75 12.55 -8.05 16.08
N ASN A 76 11.77 -6.97 16.01
CA ASN A 76 11.55 -6.01 17.10
C ASN A 76 10.15 -6.13 17.71
N ASN A 77 9.40 -7.20 17.42
CA ASN A 77 8.00 -7.40 17.82
C ASN A 77 7.03 -6.32 17.31
N HIS A 78 7.37 -5.62 16.23
CA HIS A 78 6.43 -4.76 15.53
C HIS A 78 5.68 -5.55 14.47
N THR A 79 4.48 -5.09 14.11
CA THR A 79 3.72 -5.73 13.02
C THR A 79 4.48 -5.52 11.70
N GLY A 80 4.89 -6.61 11.07
CA GLY A 80 5.53 -6.58 9.75
C GLY A 80 4.53 -6.74 8.60
N PRO A 81 4.80 -6.18 7.40
CA PRO A 81 3.92 -6.33 6.24
C PRO A 81 3.92 -7.76 5.69
N LEU A 82 2.76 -8.27 5.27
CA LEU A 82 2.64 -9.53 4.51
C LEU A 82 3.46 -9.49 3.22
N LEU A 83 3.55 -8.31 2.61
CA LEU A 83 4.32 -8.06 1.39
C LEU A 83 5.80 -8.48 1.51
N ARG A 84 6.41 -8.42 2.70
CA ARG A 84 7.76 -8.96 2.95
C ARG A 84 7.84 -10.49 2.80
N LEU A 85 6.79 -11.21 3.21
CA LEU A 85 6.71 -12.66 2.98
C LEU A 85 6.45 -12.96 1.50
N ILE A 86 5.66 -12.14 0.82
CA ILE A 86 5.45 -12.27 -0.63
C ILE A 86 6.78 -12.09 -1.36
N ASP A 87 7.54 -11.07 -1.04
CA ASP A 87 8.86 -10.80 -1.63
C ASP A 87 9.85 -11.96 -1.43
N ALA A 88 9.89 -12.50 -0.22
CA ALA A 88 10.71 -13.66 0.13
C ALA A 88 10.21 -14.98 -0.49
N GLY A 89 9.06 -14.98 -1.18
CA GLY A 89 8.45 -16.18 -1.77
C GLY A 89 7.79 -17.11 -0.75
N LEU A 90 7.58 -16.63 0.47
CA LEU A 90 6.99 -17.33 1.62
C LEU A 90 5.47 -17.18 1.71
N ALA A 91 4.89 -16.23 0.97
CA ALA A 91 3.45 -16.08 0.80
C ALA A 91 3.11 -15.90 -0.68
N ARG A 92 2.02 -16.51 -1.15
CA ARG A 92 1.57 -16.38 -2.53
C ARG A 92 0.06 -16.11 -2.58
N PRO A 93 -0.42 -15.17 -3.41
CA PRO A 93 -1.85 -15.00 -3.60
C PRO A 93 -2.44 -16.28 -4.20
N THR A 94 -3.62 -16.66 -3.74
CA THR A 94 -4.38 -17.80 -4.28
C THR A 94 -5.09 -17.45 -5.59
N ARG A 95 -5.35 -16.16 -5.82
CA ARG A 95 -5.82 -15.62 -7.09
C ARG A 95 -4.69 -15.76 -8.11
N ALA A 96 -5.03 -16.24 -9.31
CA ALA A 96 -4.08 -16.32 -10.40
C ALA A 96 -3.59 -14.91 -10.80
N GLU A 97 -2.27 -14.78 -10.93
CA GLU A 97 -1.65 -13.60 -11.51
C GLU A 97 -1.96 -13.55 -13.02
N ILE A 98 -2.25 -12.36 -13.54
CA ILE A 98 -2.47 -12.12 -14.97
C ILE A 98 -1.29 -11.37 -15.55
N ALA A 99 -0.90 -11.71 -16.77
CA ALA A 99 0.22 -11.06 -17.44
C ALA A 99 -0.09 -9.60 -17.81
N SER A 100 -1.33 -9.30 -18.19
CA SER A 100 -1.77 -7.96 -18.57
C SER A 100 -3.26 -7.74 -18.29
N LEU A 101 -3.65 -6.49 -18.07
CA LEU A 101 -5.07 -6.13 -18.03
C LEU A 101 -5.71 -6.31 -19.43
N PRO A 102 -6.97 -6.76 -19.52
CA PRO A 102 -7.73 -6.66 -20.75
C PRO A 102 -7.97 -5.19 -21.10
N LEU A 103 -8.46 -4.91 -22.32
CA LEU A 103 -8.99 -3.58 -22.62
C LEU A 103 -10.10 -3.22 -21.62
N PRO A 104 -10.20 -1.94 -21.21
CA PRO A 104 -11.29 -1.52 -20.33
C PRO A 104 -12.64 -1.70 -21.03
N PRO A 105 -13.74 -1.79 -20.26
CA PRO A 105 -15.08 -1.64 -20.83
C PRO A 105 -15.18 -0.34 -21.64
N ASP A 106 -16.03 -0.32 -22.69
CA ASP A 106 -16.18 0.82 -23.60
C ASP A 106 -16.44 2.16 -22.89
N HIS A 107 -16.98 2.12 -21.67
CA HIS A 107 -17.15 3.29 -20.80
C HIS A 107 -16.70 2.97 -19.36
N ILE A 108 -15.56 3.53 -18.94
CA ILE A 108 -15.19 3.58 -17.52
C ILE A 108 -15.95 4.75 -16.89
N ALA A 109 -16.82 4.47 -15.91
CA ALA A 109 -17.47 5.53 -15.16
C ALA A 109 -16.43 6.22 -14.27
N VAL A 110 -16.04 7.44 -14.64
CA VAL A 110 -15.07 8.25 -13.89
C VAL A 110 -15.84 9.26 -13.04
N PRO A 111 -15.72 9.22 -11.70
CA PRO A 111 -16.22 10.29 -10.88
C PRO A 111 -15.53 11.60 -11.26
N ARG A 112 -16.27 12.71 -11.25
CA ARG A 112 -15.69 14.02 -11.58
C ARG A 112 -14.64 14.40 -10.54
N VAL A 113 -13.41 14.61 -11.00
CA VAL A 113 -12.27 15.06 -10.20
C VAL A 113 -11.82 16.40 -10.74
N ASP A 114 -11.70 17.42 -9.89
CA ASP A 114 -11.12 18.72 -10.25
C ASP A 114 -9.70 18.81 -9.67
N LEU A 115 -8.68 18.63 -10.52
CA LEU A 115 -7.29 18.63 -10.07
C LEU A 115 -6.80 20.01 -9.62
N ARG A 116 -7.54 21.09 -9.93
CA ARG A 116 -7.19 22.46 -9.50
C ARG A 116 -7.43 22.65 -8.00
N ALA A 117 -8.23 21.78 -7.37
CA ALA A 117 -8.38 21.73 -5.91
C ALA A 117 -7.08 21.31 -5.20
N TYR A 118 -6.11 20.75 -5.93
CA TYR A 118 -4.84 20.31 -5.42
C TYR A 118 -3.72 21.28 -5.86
N PRO A 119 -3.15 22.07 -4.94
CA PRO A 119 -2.04 22.96 -5.28
C PRO A 119 -0.76 22.16 -5.54
N GLU A 120 0.19 22.77 -6.25
CA GLU A 120 1.57 22.29 -6.20
C GLU A 120 2.09 22.42 -4.75
N PRO A 121 2.89 21.46 -4.26
CA PRO A 121 3.50 20.33 -4.99
C PRO A 121 2.71 19.01 -4.93
N TYR A 122 1.44 19.04 -4.52
CA TYR A 122 0.67 17.82 -4.22
C TYR A 122 -0.11 17.25 -5.41
N ARG A 123 -0.30 18.05 -6.45
CA ARG A 123 -1.09 17.69 -7.62
C ARG A 123 -0.65 16.39 -8.30
N PRO A 124 0.64 16.13 -8.56
CA PRO A 124 1.05 14.88 -9.22
C PRO A 124 0.64 13.63 -8.43
N VAL A 125 0.77 13.68 -7.10
CA VAL A 125 0.38 12.57 -6.21
C VAL A 125 -1.13 12.39 -6.20
N ALA A 126 -1.90 13.48 -6.12
CA ALA A 126 -3.37 13.42 -6.15
C ALA A 126 -3.87 12.85 -7.49
N GLN A 127 -3.30 13.31 -8.61
CA GLN A 127 -3.60 12.80 -9.94
C GLN A 127 -3.31 11.29 -10.04
N ALA A 128 -2.12 10.86 -9.62
CA ALA A 128 -1.76 9.44 -9.59
C ALA A 128 -2.77 8.64 -8.74
N TRP A 129 -3.12 9.12 -7.55
CA TRP A 129 -4.08 8.43 -6.69
C TRP A 129 -5.42 8.19 -7.41
N PHE A 130 -6.00 9.22 -8.03
CA PHE A 130 -7.27 9.08 -8.73
C PHE A 130 -7.18 8.13 -9.93
N GLN A 131 -6.19 8.31 -10.80
CA GLN A 131 -6.04 7.49 -12.01
C GLN A 131 -5.85 6.01 -11.66
N TRP A 132 -4.93 5.71 -10.75
CA TRP A 132 -4.67 4.33 -10.32
C TRP A 132 -5.83 3.76 -9.50
N ARG A 133 -6.59 4.59 -8.78
CA ARG A 133 -7.79 4.11 -8.08
C ARG A 133 -8.89 3.69 -9.06
N ILE A 134 -9.09 4.44 -10.14
CA ILE A 134 -10.04 4.08 -11.22
C ILE A 134 -9.65 2.72 -11.84
N ILE A 135 -8.36 2.49 -12.06
CA ILE A 135 -7.84 1.21 -12.54
C ILE A 135 -8.13 0.09 -11.53
N ALA A 136 -7.83 0.33 -10.24
CA ALA A 136 -8.05 -0.63 -9.16
C ALA A 136 -9.51 -1.07 -9.05
N THR A 137 -10.45 -0.13 -9.12
CA THR A 137 -11.88 -0.41 -8.94
C THR A 137 -12.61 -0.69 -10.25
N GLU A 138 -11.95 -0.54 -11.40
CA GLU A 138 -12.58 -0.61 -12.73
C GLU A 138 -13.75 0.38 -12.89
N GLY A 139 -13.64 1.54 -12.25
CA GLY A 139 -14.72 2.53 -12.20
C GLY A 139 -16.00 2.02 -11.50
N ARG A 140 -15.95 0.87 -10.81
CA ARG A 140 -17.06 0.34 -10.01
C ARG A 140 -17.02 0.88 -8.59
N HIS A 141 -18.17 0.85 -7.93
CA HIS A 141 -18.26 1.05 -6.49
C HIS A 141 -17.37 0.04 -5.75
N PRO A 142 -16.84 0.41 -4.57
CA PRO A 142 -15.85 -0.38 -3.85
C PRO A 142 -16.30 -1.82 -3.56
N PHE A 143 -15.33 -2.70 -3.31
CA PHE A 143 -15.43 -4.15 -3.17
C PHE A 143 -16.39 -4.57 -2.04
N PHE A 144 -17.69 -4.43 -2.28
CA PHE A 144 -18.73 -4.91 -1.39
C PHE A 144 -19.16 -6.29 -1.84
N ASP A 145 -18.66 -7.31 -1.16
CA ASP A 145 -19.10 -8.70 -1.34
C ASP A 145 -20.32 -8.97 -0.44
N ALA A 146 -21.51 -8.67 -0.95
CA ALA A 146 -22.78 -8.86 -0.24
C ALA A 146 -23.03 -10.33 0.14
N GLU A 147 -22.54 -11.28 -0.68
CA GLU A 147 -22.69 -12.71 -0.42
C GLU A 147 -21.85 -13.15 0.78
N ARG A 148 -20.68 -12.54 0.97
CA ARG A 148 -19.80 -12.81 2.10
C ARG A 148 -20.13 -12.02 3.35
N PHE A 149 -20.80 -10.87 3.23
CA PHE A 149 -21.21 -10.05 4.36
C PHE A 149 -22.73 -9.82 4.46
N PRO A 150 -23.57 -10.88 4.48
CA PRO A 150 -25.03 -10.77 4.40
C PRO A 150 -25.68 -10.14 5.65
N TRP A 151 -24.93 -9.97 6.74
CA TRP A 151 -25.38 -9.30 7.97
C TRP A 151 -25.06 -7.81 8.02
N LEU A 152 -24.31 -7.27 7.05
CA LEU A 152 -24.15 -5.83 6.96
C LEU A 152 -25.51 -5.21 6.57
N PRO A 153 -25.96 -4.15 7.27
CA PRO A 153 -27.21 -3.49 6.93
C PRO A 153 -27.24 -3.14 5.44
N ALA A 154 -28.40 -3.34 4.79
CA ALA A 154 -28.59 -2.93 3.40
C ALA A 154 -28.32 -1.43 3.18
N ASP A 155 -28.44 -0.61 4.24
CA ASP A 155 -28.05 0.79 4.28
C ASP A 155 -26.74 0.98 5.08
N PHE A 156 -25.63 0.49 4.51
CA PHE A 156 -24.29 0.62 5.09
C PHE A 156 -23.68 2.02 4.87
N GLY A 157 -24.29 2.82 4.00
CA GLY A 157 -23.82 4.14 3.59
C GLY A 157 -23.57 5.15 4.73
N PRO A 158 -24.37 5.18 5.82
CA PRO A 158 -24.16 6.11 6.93
C PRO A 158 -22.89 5.85 7.76
N LEU A 159 -22.28 4.67 7.65
CA LEU A 159 -21.06 4.30 8.38
C LEU A 159 -19.78 4.65 7.62
N LEU A 160 -19.91 5.16 6.39
CA LEU A 160 -18.82 5.44 5.48
C LEU A 160 -18.75 6.93 5.17
N THR A 161 -17.54 7.44 4.98
CA THR A 161 -17.38 8.81 4.48
C THR A 161 -17.92 8.93 3.05
N ALA A 162 -18.11 10.17 2.57
CA ALA A 162 -18.45 10.38 1.15
C ALA A 162 -17.35 9.83 0.23
N SER A 163 -16.09 9.94 0.66
CA SER A 163 -14.95 9.38 -0.06
C SER A 163 -15.00 7.86 -0.09
N GLU A 164 -15.16 7.21 1.05
CA GLU A 164 -15.21 5.75 1.14
C GLU A 164 -16.36 5.16 0.33
N ARG A 165 -17.53 5.82 0.27
CA ARG A 165 -18.63 5.36 -0.58
C ARG A 165 -18.33 5.44 -2.07
N LEU A 166 -17.61 6.46 -2.49
CA LEU A 166 -17.31 6.71 -3.90
C LEU A 166 -16.10 5.92 -4.38
N TRP A 167 -15.03 5.89 -3.57
CA TRP A 167 -13.72 5.39 -3.93
C TRP A 167 -13.30 4.14 -3.15
N GLY A 168 -13.98 3.78 -2.06
CA GLY A 168 -13.56 2.69 -1.16
C GLY A 168 -12.41 3.04 -0.21
N GLU A 169 -11.92 4.27 -0.29
CA GLU A 169 -10.74 4.79 0.40
C GLU A 169 -10.93 6.30 0.62
N GLU A 170 -10.15 6.89 1.51
CA GLU A 170 -10.06 8.33 1.68
C GLU A 170 -9.23 8.94 0.56
N HIS A 171 -9.86 9.81 -0.23
CA HIS A 171 -9.24 10.49 -1.35
C HIS A 171 -8.24 11.55 -0.87
N PRO A 172 -7.33 12.00 -1.75
CA PRO A 172 -6.39 13.06 -1.44
C PRO A 172 -7.08 14.30 -0.88
N SER A 173 -6.55 14.84 0.21
CA SER A 173 -6.96 16.11 0.81
C SER A 173 -5.73 16.86 1.29
N VAL A 174 -5.73 18.19 1.18
CA VAL A 174 -4.63 19.03 1.66
C VAL A 174 -5.12 19.89 2.81
N THR A 175 -4.54 19.70 3.99
CA THR A 175 -4.84 20.47 5.20
C THR A 175 -3.53 20.90 5.84
N ASP A 176 -3.40 22.17 6.22
CA ASP A 176 -2.23 22.71 6.93
C ASP A 176 -0.88 22.38 6.28
N GLY A 177 -0.83 22.43 4.93
CA GLY A 177 0.39 22.15 4.18
C GLY A 177 0.78 20.68 4.13
N MET A 178 -0.12 19.76 4.48
CA MET A 178 0.07 18.32 4.40
C MET A 178 -0.98 17.68 3.48
N LEU A 179 -0.54 16.85 2.55
CA LEU A 179 -1.40 15.98 1.75
C LEU A 179 -1.67 14.69 2.52
N THR A 180 -2.94 14.30 2.67
CA THR A 180 -3.36 13.00 3.23
C THR A 180 -4.25 12.22 2.27
N PHE A 181 -4.17 10.89 2.30
CA PHE A 181 -5.04 9.96 1.58
C PHE A 181 -4.91 8.55 2.17
N SER A 182 -5.69 7.57 1.71
CA SER A 182 -5.50 6.16 2.09
C SER A 182 -5.26 5.22 0.90
N LEU A 183 -4.54 4.12 1.17
CA LEU A 183 -4.32 2.99 0.25
C LEU A 183 -4.50 1.68 1.01
N GLY A 184 -5.40 0.81 0.55
CA GLY A 184 -5.76 -0.45 1.21
C GLY A 184 -6.07 -0.26 2.71
N GLY A 185 -6.89 0.75 2.97
CA GLY A 185 -6.62 1.91 3.83
C GLY A 185 -5.76 1.78 5.06
N ILE A 186 -4.48 1.86 4.77
CA ILE A 186 -3.48 2.57 5.55
C ILE A 186 -3.56 4.05 5.14
N GLU A 187 -3.53 4.96 6.10
CA GLU A 187 -3.51 6.41 5.84
C GLU A 187 -2.05 6.87 5.61
N PHE A 188 -1.83 7.65 4.56
CA PHE A 188 -0.55 8.22 4.18
C PHE A 188 -0.59 9.74 4.25
N GLY A 189 0.59 10.32 4.43
CA GLY A 189 0.78 11.74 4.59
C GLY A 189 2.07 12.22 3.92
N LEU A 190 2.01 13.32 3.18
CA LEU A 190 3.18 13.98 2.57
C LEU A 190 3.25 15.44 3.00
N PHE A 191 4.40 15.87 3.49
CA PHE A 191 4.65 17.28 3.87
C PHE A 191 6.15 17.60 3.82
N LEU A 192 6.47 18.90 3.78
CA LEU A 192 7.83 19.41 3.97
C LEU A 192 8.05 19.68 5.46
N ASN A 193 9.09 19.11 6.07
CA ASN A 193 9.39 19.33 7.48
C ASN A 193 10.23 20.60 7.71
N SER A 194 10.55 20.89 8.97
CA SER A 194 11.34 22.06 9.37
C SER A 194 12.82 22.02 8.96
N ASP A 195 13.32 20.86 8.53
CA ASP A 195 14.71 20.64 8.11
C ASP A 195 14.84 20.62 6.57
N ASP A 196 13.85 21.18 5.88
CA ASP A 196 13.73 21.21 4.41
C ASP A 196 13.78 19.81 3.76
N ARG A 197 13.23 18.80 4.43
CA ARG A 197 13.07 17.43 3.92
C ARG A 197 11.62 17.10 3.65
N TRP A 198 11.38 16.42 2.54
CA TRP A 198 10.06 15.85 2.23
C TRP A 198 9.86 14.58 3.03
N VAL A 199 8.77 14.52 3.77
CA VAL A 199 8.46 13.39 4.66
C VAL A 199 7.21 12.71 4.18
N VAL A 200 7.31 11.38 4.02
CA VAL A 200 6.15 10.51 3.87
C VAL A 200 5.93 9.78 5.18
N GLN A 201 4.74 9.94 5.73
CA GLN A 201 4.32 9.26 6.95
C GLN A 201 3.16 8.32 6.66
N GLN A 202 3.09 7.24 7.44
CA GLN A 202 1.92 6.37 7.48
C GLN A 202 1.33 6.40 8.89
N ARG A 203 0.01 6.26 8.98
CA ARG A 203 -0.70 6.21 10.24
C ARG A 203 -1.03 4.77 10.63
N ASP A 204 -0.47 4.33 11.74
CA ASP A 204 -0.76 3.03 12.35
C ASP A 204 -1.57 3.23 13.63
N ARG A 205 -2.81 2.71 13.68
CA ARG A 205 -3.68 2.75 14.88
C ARG A 205 -3.79 4.16 15.49
N ASN A 206 -4.05 5.15 14.64
CA ASN A 206 -4.14 6.57 14.96
C ASN A 206 -2.82 7.30 15.27
N THR A 207 -1.68 6.60 15.26
CA THR A 207 -0.36 7.21 15.47
C THR A 207 0.36 7.38 14.15
N TRP A 208 0.72 8.61 13.83
CA TRP A 208 1.58 8.90 12.68
C TRP A 208 3.00 8.44 12.95
N ARG A 209 3.58 7.72 11.99
CA ARG A 209 5.00 7.34 11.98
C ARG A 209 5.68 7.95 10.77
N GLN A 210 6.76 8.69 11.04
CA GLN A 210 7.64 9.23 10.00
C GLN A 210 8.52 8.11 9.44
N ASN A 211 7.96 7.36 8.52
CA ASN A 211 8.55 6.12 8.01
C ASN A 211 9.62 6.41 6.95
N TRP A 212 9.41 7.43 6.13
CA TRP A 212 10.29 7.75 5.01
C TRP A 212 10.52 9.25 4.90
N GLY A 213 11.71 9.62 4.46
CA GLY A 213 11.90 10.99 4.01
C GLY A 213 13.03 11.14 3.02
N PHE A 214 12.99 12.27 2.34
CA PHE A 214 13.61 12.48 1.05
C PHE A 214 14.22 13.88 1.01
N LEU A 215 15.39 13.98 0.39
CA LEU A 215 16.02 15.26 0.09
C LEU A 215 15.22 16.03 -0.98
N LEU A 216 14.74 15.33 -2.00
CA LEU A 216 14.07 15.93 -3.15
C LEU A 216 12.58 15.62 -3.16
N LEU A 217 11.78 16.62 -3.56
CA LEU A 217 10.33 16.44 -3.78
C LEU A 217 10.05 15.35 -4.81
N ASP A 218 10.82 15.33 -5.90
CA ASP A 218 10.66 14.37 -7.00
C ASP A 218 10.77 12.92 -6.49
N ASP A 219 11.73 12.62 -5.61
CA ASP A 219 11.87 11.28 -5.03
C ASP A 219 10.70 10.91 -4.10
N ALA A 220 10.18 11.86 -3.32
CA ALA A 220 9.00 11.65 -2.50
C ALA A 220 7.74 11.40 -3.34
N GLN A 221 7.55 12.15 -4.43
CA GLN A 221 6.44 11.96 -5.37
C GLN A 221 6.54 10.63 -6.11
N LYS A 222 7.74 10.25 -6.58
CA LYS A 222 8.01 8.93 -7.18
C LYS A 222 7.71 7.79 -6.20
N PHE A 223 8.08 7.95 -4.93
CA PHE A 223 7.79 6.94 -3.92
C PHE A 223 6.29 6.75 -3.72
N LEU A 224 5.51 7.83 -3.65
CA LEU A 224 4.06 7.71 -3.53
C LEU A 224 3.41 7.15 -4.81
N LEU A 225 3.87 7.56 -6.00
CA LEU A 225 3.43 6.96 -7.26
C LEU A 225 3.68 5.44 -7.26
N PHE A 226 4.85 5.01 -6.82
CA PHE A 226 5.20 3.61 -6.67
C PHE A 226 4.24 2.87 -5.73
N LEU A 227 3.99 3.40 -4.52
CA LEU A 227 3.06 2.79 -3.57
C LEU A 227 1.62 2.70 -4.10
N ILE A 228 1.13 3.78 -4.73
CA ILE A 228 -0.20 3.86 -5.33
C ILE A 228 -0.36 2.82 -6.44
N ALA A 229 0.62 2.73 -7.35
CA ALA A 229 0.58 1.80 -8.46
C ALA A 229 0.66 0.35 -8.00
N GLU A 230 1.51 0.05 -7.01
CA GLU A 230 1.65 -1.31 -6.47
C GLU A 230 0.35 -1.83 -5.86
N GLU A 231 -0.34 -1.01 -5.08
CA GLU A 231 -1.64 -1.38 -4.52
C GLU A 231 -2.62 -1.68 -5.65
N ALA A 232 -2.77 -0.77 -6.62
CA ALA A 232 -3.71 -0.96 -7.73
C ALA A 232 -3.41 -2.20 -8.58
N ARG A 233 -2.12 -2.47 -8.87
CA ARG A 233 -1.69 -3.68 -9.57
C ARG A 233 -2.06 -4.94 -8.78
N ALA A 234 -1.82 -4.94 -7.47
CA ALA A 234 -2.19 -6.06 -6.60
C ALA A 234 -3.71 -6.33 -6.64
N LEU A 235 -4.56 -5.30 -6.53
CA LEU A 235 -6.03 -5.47 -6.59
C LEU A 235 -6.51 -6.03 -7.94
N ARG A 236 -5.74 -5.80 -9.01
CA ARG A 236 -6.03 -6.30 -10.35
C ARG A 236 -5.40 -7.65 -10.65
N GLY A 237 -4.62 -8.22 -9.73
CA GLY A 237 -3.91 -9.48 -9.92
C GLY A 237 -2.74 -9.37 -10.90
N LEU A 238 -2.23 -8.15 -11.13
CA LEU A 238 -1.00 -7.95 -11.89
C LEU A 238 0.23 -8.20 -11.00
N PRO A 239 1.38 -8.58 -11.59
CA PRO A 239 2.63 -8.70 -10.86
C PRO A 239 3.01 -7.38 -10.18
N ASN A 240 3.48 -7.49 -8.95
CA ASN A 240 4.02 -6.37 -8.19
C ASN A 240 5.47 -6.09 -8.65
N ILE A 241 5.71 -4.90 -9.23
CA ILE A 241 7.01 -4.55 -9.82
C ILE A 241 8.10 -4.45 -8.76
N GLY A 242 7.80 -3.89 -7.57
CA GLY A 242 8.76 -3.82 -6.47
C GLY A 242 9.17 -5.18 -5.93
N THR A 243 8.29 -6.19 -6.01
CA THR A 243 8.65 -7.58 -5.70
C THR A 243 9.69 -8.14 -6.68
N SER A 244 9.52 -7.89 -7.98
CA SER A 244 10.51 -8.28 -8.99
C SER A 244 11.84 -7.56 -8.75
N TRP A 245 11.80 -6.23 -8.56
CA TRP A 245 13.00 -5.45 -8.22
C TRP A 245 13.67 -5.94 -6.94
N TYR A 246 12.93 -6.24 -5.89
CA TYR A 246 13.49 -6.78 -4.66
C TYR A 246 14.26 -8.08 -4.89
N ARG A 247 13.69 -9.00 -5.68
CA ARG A 247 14.28 -10.33 -5.96
C ARG A 247 15.48 -10.24 -6.90
N ASP A 248 15.42 -9.37 -7.90
CA ASP A 248 16.47 -9.20 -8.91
C ASP A 248 17.65 -8.36 -8.39
N LYS A 249 17.48 -7.69 -7.24
CA LYS A 249 18.44 -6.77 -6.61
C LYS A 249 19.06 -5.69 -7.54
N PRO A 250 18.31 -4.98 -8.40
CA PRO A 250 18.89 -3.97 -9.27
C PRO A 250 19.13 -2.64 -8.53
N ALA A 251 20.02 -2.62 -7.54
CA ALA A 251 20.52 -1.37 -6.93
C ALA A 251 21.75 -0.86 -7.67
N ARG A 252 21.65 -0.63 -8.98
CA ARG A 252 22.79 -0.11 -9.76
C ARG A 252 23.02 1.36 -9.39
N GLY A 253 24.19 1.66 -8.84
CA GLY A 253 24.58 3.03 -8.52
C GLY A 253 23.92 3.59 -7.25
N ILE A 254 23.26 2.77 -6.44
CA ILE A 254 22.70 3.14 -5.14
C ILE A 254 23.38 2.32 -4.04
N GLU A 255 23.75 2.98 -2.95
CA GLU A 255 24.29 2.37 -1.74
C GLU A 255 23.37 2.62 -0.55
N PHE A 256 23.29 1.62 0.34
CA PHE A 256 22.59 1.73 1.61
C PHE A 256 23.60 1.82 2.75
N VAL A 257 23.51 2.88 3.54
CA VAL A 257 24.34 3.07 4.73
C VAL A 257 23.46 2.88 5.95
N ARG A 258 23.76 1.86 6.76
CA ARG A 258 23.02 1.61 8.00
C ARG A 258 23.15 2.79 8.95
N TYR A 259 22.01 3.20 9.46
CA TYR A 259 21.97 4.25 10.45
C TYR A 259 22.27 3.67 11.84
N GLN A 260 23.45 3.96 12.39
CA GLN A 260 23.92 3.36 13.64
C GLN A 260 23.17 3.85 14.90
N GLN A 261 22.39 4.94 14.81
CA GLN A 261 21.79 5.61 15.97
C GLN A 261 20.26 5.46 16.13
N ASP A 262 19.57 4.75 15.22
CA ASP A 262 18.10 4.58 15.31
C ASP A 262 17.74 3.18 15.79
N SER A 263 16.80 3.13 16.73
CA SER A 263 16.23 1.92 17.31
C SER A 263 15.21 1.24 16.38
N ARG A 264 14.84 1.87 15.26
CA ARG A 264 13.95 1.32 14.24
C ARG A 264 14.70 0.35 13.31
N ALA A 265 14.72 -0.93 13.71
CA ALA A 265 14.72 -2.15 12.89
C ALA A 265 15.34 -2.14 11.47
N GLY A 266 16.48 -1.47 11.24
CA GLY A 266 17.15 -1.49 9.93
C GLY A 266 16.82 -0.32 9.00
N ALA A 267 16.62 0.89 9.54
CA ALA A 267 16.65 2.10 8.74
C ALA A 267 18.03 2.31 8.08
N VAL A 268 18.01 2.74 6.81
CA VAL A 268 19.19 3.04 6.00
C VAL A 268 19.08 4.44 5.41
N PHE A 269 20.24 5.07 5.25
CA PHE A 269 20.38 6.16 4.31
C PHE A 269 20.62 5.61 2.92
N VAL A 270 19.86 6.12 1.96
CA VAL A 270 20.02 5.83 0.54
C VAL A 270 20.87 6.93 -0.08
N ARG A 271 21.93 6.55 -0.80
CA ARG A 271 22.80 7.51 -1.48
C ARG A 271 23.26 6.98 -2.83
N THR A 272 23.68 7.88 -3.71
CA THR A 272 24.38 7.50 -4.94
C THR A 272 25.73 6.86 -4.60
N ALA A 273 26.05 5.75 -5.26
CA ALA A 273 27.29 5.00 -5.04
C ALA A 273 28.53 5.89 -5.24
N GLY A 274 29.50 5.79 -4.32
CA GLY A 274 30.70 6.62 -4.32
C GLY A 274 30.50 8.11 -4.00
N SER A 275 29.27 8.56 -3.72
CA SER A 275 29.02 9.93 -3.28
C SER A 275 29.23 10.09 -1.77
N MET A 276 29.92 11.17 -1.39
CA MET A 276 30.03 11.66 -0.01
C MET A 276 29.02 12.78 0.29
N SER A 277 28.10 13.05 -0.65
CA SER A 277 27.03 14.04 -0.48
C SER A 277 26.01 13.62 0.58
N GLU A 278 25.04 14.50 0.84
CA GLU A 278 23.84 14.16 1.60
C GLU A 278 23.12 12.95 1.00
N TYR A 279 22.41 12.22 1.86
CA TYR A 279 21.58 11.09 1.47
C TYR A 279 20.36 11.56 0.67
N LEU A 280 19.97 10.78 -0.33
CA LEU A 280 18.78 11.00 -1.15
C LEU A 280 17.51 10.76 -0.32
N ALA A 281 17.54 9.73 0.52
CA ALA A 281 16.42 9.37 1.37
C ALA A 281 16.86 8.64 2.64
N TRP A 282 15.98 8.63 3.65
CA TRP A 282 16.01 7.71 4.77
C TRP A 282 14.75 6.84 4.74
N MET A 283 14.91 5.53 4.94
CA MET A 283 13.81 4.56 4.91
C MET A 283 14.24 3.23 5.51
N ASP A 284 13.32 2.28 5.75
CA ASP A 284 13.71 0.91 6.10
C ASP A 284 14.41 0.21 4.92
N GLU A 285 15.37 -0.66 5.22
CA GLU A 285 16.20 -1.34 4.21
C GLU A 285 15.36 -2.17 3.21
N TRP A 286 14.20 -2.67 3.62
CA TRP A 286 13.32 -3.42 2.72
C TRP A 286 12.63 -2.51 1.70
N ASP A 287 12.02 -1.42 2.13
CA ASP A 287 11.47 -0.42 1.20
C ASP A 287 12.57 0.21 0.34
N ALA A 288 13.76 0.44 0.89
CA ALA A 288 14.93 0.90 0.12
C ALA A 288 15.28 -0.05 -1.02
N THR A 289 15.29 -1.35 -0.73
CA THR A 289 15.62 -2.38 -1.73
C THR A 289 14.55 -2.47 -2.81
N ARG A 290 13.26 -2.39 -2.44
CA ARG A 290 12.14 -2.38 -3.39
C ARG A 290 12.16 -1.16 -4.28
N PHE A 291 12.43 0.02 -3.71
CA PHE A 291 12.33 1.30 -4.42
C PHE A 291 13.62 1.72 -5.11
N ALA A 292 14.77 1.11 -4.82
CA ALA A 292 16.09 1.51 -5.32
C ALA A 292 16.15 1.83 -6.83
N PRO A 293 15.53 1.05 -7.74
CA PRO A 293 15.55 1.36 -9.17
C PRO A 293 14.91 2.71 -9.51
N ALA A 294 13.90 3.13 -8.74
CA ALA A 294 13.13 4.34 -8.99
C ALA A 294 13.92 5.64 -8.82
N PHE A 295 15.02 5.63 -8.04
CA PHE A 295 15.92 6.78 -7.95
C PHE A 295 16.62 7.08 -9.28
N GLY A 296 16.75 6.09 -10.17
CA GLY A 296 17.33 6.26 -11.50
C GLY A 296 16.36 6.76 -12.57
N TYR A 297 15.06 6.87 -12.25
CA TYR A 297 14.03 7.35 -13.17
C TYR A 297 13.60 8.78 -12.84
N SER A 298 13.21 9.52 -13.87
CA SER A 298 12.28 10.64 -13.73
C SER A 298 10.88 10.15 -13.35
N TYR A 299 10.02 11.07 -12.90
CA TYR A 299 8.63 10.74 -12.57
C TYR A 299 7.88 10.07 -13.74
N ASP A 300 8.00 10.61 -14.95
CA ASP A 300 7.31 10.10 -16.15
C ASP A 300 7.85 8.74 -16.63
N GLU A 301 9.17 8.53 -16.52
CA GLU A 301 9.78 7.23 -16.79
C GLU A 301 9.29 6.18 -15.79
N LEU A 302 9.26 6.53 -14.50
CA LEU A 302 8.72 5.63 -13.47
C LEU A 302 7.25 5.32 -13.73
N HIS A 303 6.43 6.33 -14.06
CA HIS A 303 5.02 6.12 -14.41
C HIS A 303 4.88 5.14 -15.58
N THR A 304 5.71 5.29 -16.62
CA THR A 304 5.74 4.38 -17.77
C THR A 304 6.09 2.95 -17.37
N VAL A 305 7.11 2.78 -16.52
CA VAL A 305 7.51 1.46 -16.02
C VAL A 305 6.39 0.82 -15.18
N LEU A 306 5.76 1.59 -14.30
CA LEU A 306 4.66 1.10 -13.46
C LEU A 306 3.41 0.73 -14.26
N SER A 307 3.19 1.41 -15.38
CA SER A 307 2.08 1.20 -16.32
C SER A 307 2.27 0.01 -17.26
N GLN A 308 3.39 -0.70 -17.18
CA GLN A 308 3.61 -1.91 -17.99
C GLN A 308 2.46 -2.90 -17.81
N ASP A 309 2.05 -3.52 -18.92
CA ASP A 309 0.93 -4.47 -18.97
C ASP A 309 -0.47 -3.90 -18.65
N ILE A 310 -0.59 -2.57 -18.58
CA ILE A 310 -1.86 -1.85 -18.48
C ILE A 310 -2.09 -1.10 -19.80
N PRO A 311 -3.15 -1.43 -20.57
CA PRO A 311 -3.46 -0.70 -21.79
C PRO A 311 -3.66 0.80 -21.54
N PRO A 312 -3.14 1.71 -22.39
CA PRO A 312 -3.26 3.16 -22.18
C PRO A 312 -4.70 3.66 -22.00
N ALA A 313 -5.69 2.98 -22.59
CA ALA A 313 -7.11 3.30 -22.47
C ALA A 313 -7.65 3.25 -21.02
N TRP A 314 -6.93 2.60 -20.10
CA TRP A 314 -7.26 2.61 -18.68
C TRP A 314 -6.91 3.93 -17.97
N PHE A 315 -5.96 4.69 -18.50
CA PHE A 315 -5.52 5.97 -17.94
C PHE A 315 -6.40 7.09 -18.46
N VAL A 316 -7.54 7.26 -17.81
CA VAL A 316 -8.50 8.32 -18.12
C VAL A 316 -7.94 9.70 -17.81
N GLU A 317 -8.35 10.68 -18.60
CA GLU A 317 -8.07 12.10 -18.33
C GLU A 317 -8.93 12.59 -17.14
N LEU A 318 -8.33 13.39 -16.28
CA LEU A 318 -8.99 14.06 -15.16
C LEU A 318 -9.14 15.56 -15.48
N GLU A 319 -10.21 16.20 -15.00
CA GLU A 319 -10.56 17.60 -15.32
C GLU A 319 -9.77 18.65 -14.49
#